data_AF-A0A1Q7EQR4-F1
#
_entry.id   AF-A0A1Q7EQR4-F1
#
_cell.length_a   1.000
_cell.length_b   1.000
_cell.length_c   1.000
_cell.angle_alpha   90.00
_cell.angle_beta   90.00
_cell.angle_gamma   90.00
#
_symmetry.space_group_name_H-M   'P 1'
#
loop_
_entity.id
_entity.type
_entity.pdbx_description
1 polymer ?
#
loop_
_entity_poly.entity_id
_entity_poly.type
_entity_poly.pdbx_seq_one_letter_code
_entity_poly.pdbx_strand_id
1 'polypeptide(L)'
;METDARWHHGRTLAAGQVAEFKVWAELVRQSMGGLHVFLPLRDMGIDGVVHRLADGAYTPVQVKGRTELTPAGQVHVTVTASSLHDDEALMVCVLIEEERLGQMVLVATEAQFRELAAHDVVDGREYLTAAFELHAGGTSRWARFLVERERLAERFGSAAGLFPVRAAANVLALDRGREGFLGEMEVVRRLAEVEALNLFRPFPDLETVEVLAREVDTRGFLGLQVKTAGWDREHLEERIYMRRSSFRPFPTTYVCVLGWDRVAGRFGYECLLIPSEDMVGLARAEEEWLVLELQPGSAHHRRLDVYRIELSSLGQSVEALLAAQR
;
A
#
# COMPACT_ATOMS: atom_id res chain seq x y z
N MET A 1 9.25 37.08 -29.35
CA MET A 1 9.79 35.88 -28.68
C MET A 1 9.55 36.09 -27.20
N GLU A 2 8.29 35.91 -26.78
CA GLU A 2 7.86 36.02 -25.39
C GLU A 2 7.92 34.62 -24.80
N THR A 3 8.75 34.46 -23.78
CA THR A 3 8.87 33.22 -23.01
C THR A 3 7.65 33.06 -22.12
N ASP A 4 6.96 31.95 -22.34
CA ASP A 4 5.73 31.45 -21.71
C ASP A 4 5.94 31.08 -20.22
N ALA A 5 6.21 32.10 -19.40
CA ALA A 5 6.57 31.93 -18.01
C ALA A 5 5.67 32.79 -17.11
N ARG A 6 4.41 32.37 -16.89
CA ARG A 6 3.62 32.80 -15.71
C ARG A 6 2.33 32.02 -15.39
N TRP A 7 2.27 30.71 -15.65
CA TRP A 7 1.31 29.80 -15.00
C TRP A 7 2.08 28.68 -14.29
N HIS A 8 2.54 28.94 -13.07
CA HIS A 8 3.59 28.14 -12.44
C HIS A 8 3.05 26.85 -11.80
N HIS A 9 3.22 25.72 -12.50
CA HIS A 9 3.36 24.30 -12.09
C HIS A 9 2.94 23.82 -10.67
N GLY A 10 3.20 24.57 -9.60
CA GLY A 10 2.95 24.18 -8.22
C GLY A 10 1.46 24.05 -7.83
N ARG A 11 0.55 24.81 -8.46
CA ARG A 11 -0.90 24.68 -8.18
C ARG A 11 -1.48 23.36 -8.74
N THR A 12 -1.00 22.92 -9.89
CA THR A 12 -1.43 21.65 -10.53
C THR A 12 -0.87 20.44 -9.78
N LEU A 13 0.38 20.50 -9.32
CA LEU A 13 0.99 19.46 -8.48
C LEU A 13 0.27 19.36 -7.12
N ALA A 14 -0.02 20.49 -6.48
CA ALA A 14 -0.79 20.51 -5.24
C ALA A 14 -2.20 19.94 -5.43
N ALA A 15 -2.85 20.22 -6.57
CA ALA A 15 -4.16 19.65 -6.89
C ALA A 15 -4.13 18.12 -7.08
N GLY A 16 -3.06 17.57 -7.67
CA GLY A 16 -2.85 16.13 -7.78
C GLY A 16 -2.75 15.46 -6.41
N GLN A 17 -1.86 15.95 -5.56
CA GLN A 17 -1.70 15.43 -4.19
C GLN A 17 -2.98 15.58 -3.35
N VAL A 18 -3.69 16.70 -3.49
CA VAL A 18 -4.98 16.90 -2.81
C VAL A 18 -6.01 15.88 -3.28
N ALA A 19 -6.04 15.54 -4.58
CA ALA A 19 -6.94 14.51 -5.10
C ALA A 19 -6.63 13.15 -4.48
N GLU A 20 -5.36 12.75 -4.47
CA GLU A 20 -4.88 11.50 -3.85
C GLU A 20 -5.32 11.41 -2.39
N PHE A 21 -4.94 12.39 -1.56
CA PHE A 21 -5.30 12.38 -0.13
C PHE A 21 -6.81 12.32 0.12
N LYS A 22 -7.61 13.00 -0.70
CA LYS A 22 -9.07 12.94 -0.57
C LYS A 22 -9.63 11.57 -0.97
N VAL A 23 -9.08 10.92 -2.01
CA VAL A 23 -9.44 9.54 -2.38
C VAL A 23 -9.09 8.57 -1.25
N TRP A 24 -7.88 8.65 -0.71
CA TRP A 24 -7.45 7.79 0.40
C TRP A 24 -8.32 7.98 1.64
N ALA A 25 -8.58 9.23 2.03
CA ALA A 25 -9.44 9.56 3.16
C ALA A 25 -10.86 8.99 2.98
N GLU A 26 -11.41 9.05 1.76
CA GLU A 26 -12.73 8.55 1.46
C GLU A 26 -12.80 7.01 1.53
N LEU A 27 -11.79 6.31 1.01
CA LEU A 27 -11.69 4.84 1.12
C LEU A 27 -11.56 4.37 2.57
N VAL A 28 -10.73 5.04 3.37
CA VAL A 28 -10.57 4.74 4.81
C VAL A 28 -11.89 4.98 5.55
N ARG A 29 -12.55 6.12 5.28
CA ARG A 29 -13.81 6.49 5.92
C ARG A 29 -14.95 5.53 5.57
N GLN A 30 -15.09 5.15 4.30
CA GLN A 30 -16.19 4.29 3.84
C GLN A 30 -16.00 2.83 4.24
N SER A 31 -14.76 2.34 4.23
CA SER A 31 -14.48 0.94 4.56
C SER A 31 -14.42 0.66 6.06
N MET A 32 -14.18 1.68 6.90
CA MET A 32 -14.09 1.57 8.36
C MET A 32 -13.15 0.44 8.83
N GLY A 33 -12.04 0.24 8.11
CA GLY A 33 -11.05 -0.81 8.38
C GLY A 33 -11.20 -2.07 7.52
N GLY A 34 -12.10 -2.09 6.54
CA GLY A 34 -12.16 -3.16 5.53
C GLY A 34 -11.13 -3.00 4.39
N LEU A 35 -10.71 -1.76 4.12
CA LEU A 35 -9.70 -1.40 3.14
C LEU A 35 -8.57 -0.64 3.83
N HIS A 36 -7.34 -1.01 3.50
CA HIS A 36 -6.13 -0.31 3.96
C HIS A 36 -5.39 0.26 2.77
N VAL A 37 -4.83 1.45 2.93
CA VAL A 37 -4.11 2.15 1.86
C VAL A 37 -2.63 2.10 2.16
N PHE A 38 -1.83 1.80 1.15
CA PHE A 38 -0.38 1.92 1.17
C PHE A 38 0.07 3.00 0.22
N LEU A 39 0.94 3.88 0.68
CA LEU A 39 1.52 4.95 -0.13
C LEU A 39 2.95 4.58 -0.54
N PRO A 40 3.34 4.89 -1.80
CA PRO A 40 4.66 4.55 -2.30
C PRO A 40 5.75 5.32 -1.54
N LEU A 41 6.84 4.64 -1.22
CA LEU A 41 8.09 5.26 -0.74
C LEU A 41 8.92 5.82 -1.89
N ARG A 42 8.69 5.34 -3.11
CA ARG A 42 9.28 5.81 -4.36
C ARG A 42 8.19 5.82 -5.43
N ASP A 43 8.04 6.94 -6.12
CA ASP A 43 7.13 7.02 -7.26
C ASP A 43 7.65 6.17 -8.42
N MET A 44 6.83 5.20 -8.84
CA MET A 44 7.04 4.35 -10.01
C MET A 44 5.76 4.24 -10.85
N GLY A 45 4.91 5.29 -10.84
CA GLY A 45 3.70 5.40 -11.66
C GLY A 45 2.40 4.95 -10.98
N ILE A 46 2.50 4.35 -9.77
CA ILE A 46 1.38 3.98 -8.91
C ILE A 46 1.34 4.93 -7.71
N ASP A 47 0.20 5.59 -7.52
CA ASP A 47 0.02 6.61 -6.46
C ASP A 47 -0.33 5.97 -5.10
N GLY A 48 -0.82 4.73 -5.10
CA GLY A 48 -1.07 3.95 -3.90
C GLY A 48 -1.53 2.53 -4.19
N VAL A 49 -1.61 1.71 -3.15
CA VAL A 49 -2.14 0.35 -3.21
C VAL A 49 -3.23 0.20 -2.17
N VAL A 50 -4.36 -0.39 -2.54
CA VAL A 50 -5.47 -0.68 -1.63
C VAL A 50 -5.46 -2.16 -1.32
N HIS A 51 -5.33 -2.51 -0.04
CA HIS A 51 -5.43 -3.87 0.47
C HIS A 51 -6.84 -4.13 1.01
N ARG A 52 -7.50 -5.17 0.53
CA ARG A 52 -8.82 -5.61 1.00
C ARG A 52 -8.65 -6.75 2.00
N LEU A 53 -8.99 -6.50 3.27
CA LEU A 53 -8.78 -7.50 4.33
C LEU A 53 -9.68 -8.74 4.21
N ALA A 54 -10.81 -8.62 3.52
CA ALA A 54 -11.78 -9.71 3.40
C ALA A 54 -11.19 -10.95 2.69
N ASP A 55 -10.28 -10.73 1.74
CA ASP A 55 -9.70 -11.78 0.90
C ASP A 55 -8.20 -11.58 0.61
N GLY A 56 -7.55 -10.60 1.23
CA GLY A 56 -6.11 -10.34 1.11
C GLY A 56 -5.68 -9.72 -0.22
N ALA A 57 -6.63 -9.24 -1.05
CA ALA A 57 -6.29 -8.71 -2.36
C ALA A 57 -5.62 -7.33 -2.29
N TYR A 58 -4.52 -7.16 -3.03
CA TYR A 58 -3.86 -5.87 -3.24
C TYR A 58 -4.25 -5.31 -4.62
N THR A 59 -4.71 -4.06 -4.65
CA THR A 59 -5.12 -3.37 -5.88
C THR A 59 -4.25 -2.12 -6.06
N PRO A 60 -3.39 -2.06 -7.09
CA PRO A 60 -2.64 -0.83 -7.40
C PRO A 60 -3.60 0.25 -7.94
N VAL A 61 -3.33 1.50 -7.58
CA VAL A 61 -4.21 2.63 -7.88
C VAL A 61 -3.42 3.82 -8.39
N GLN A 62 -3.94 4.44 -9.44
CA GLN A 62 -3.50 5.72 -9.95
C GLN A 62 -4.64 6.73 -9.82
N VAL A 63 -4.38 7.88 -9.20
CA VAL A 63 -5.36 8.95 -9.00
C VAL A 63 -5.07 10.09 -9.97
N LYS A 64 -6.09 10.58 -10.67
CA LYS A 64 -5.99 11.77 -11.53
C LYS A 64 -7.05 12.79 -11.15
N GLY A 65 -6.60 13.93 -10.63
CA GLY A 65 -7.47 15.03 -10.23
C GLY A 65 -7.59 16.14 -11.28
N ARG A 66 -8.76 16.78 -11.33
CA ARG A 66 -9.00 18.08 -11.99
C ARG A 66 -9.70 19.02 -11.03
N THR A 67 -9.48 20.31 -11.17
CA THR A 67 -10.13 21.36 -10.35
C THR A 67 -11.15 22.17 -11.14
N GLU A 68 -11.22 21.96 -12.44
CA GLU A 68 -12.05 22.73 -13.36
C GLU A 68 -12.72 21.80 -14.36
N LEU A 69 -13.90 22.22 -14.79
CA LEU A 69 -14.64 21.59 -15.88
C LEU A 69 -14.31 22.28 -17.20
N THR A 70 -14.44 21.56 -18.29
CA THR A 70 -14.45 22.17 -19.62
C THR A 70 -15.66 23.11 -19.78
N PRO A 71 -15.68 23.99 -20.79
CA PRO A 71 -16.86 24.82 -21.10
C PRO A 71 -18.14 24.01 -21.35
N ALA A 72 -18.01 22.73 -21.72
CA ALA A 72 -19.12 21.80 -21.89
C ALA A 72 -19.55 21.10 -20.57
N GLY A 73 -18.97 21.47 -19.42
CA GLY A 73 -19.30 20.89 -18.12
C GLY A 73 -18.73 19.50 -17.87
N GLN A 74 -17.68 19.10 -18.61
CA GLN A 74 -17.08 17.77 -18.50
C GLN A 74 -15.75 17.79 -17.74
N VAL A 75 -15.42 16.69 -17.08
CA VAL A 75 -14.06 16.44 -16.58
C VAL A 75 -13.24 15.83 -17.71
N HIS A 76 -12.09 16.43 -18.01
CA HIS A 76 -11.14 15.93 -19.01
C HIS A 76 -9.86 15.48 -18.31
N VAL A 77 -9.61 14.18 -18.31
CA VAL A 77 -8.34 13.59 -17.84
C VAL A 77 -7.57 13.08 -19.03
N THR A 78 -6.35 13.60 -19.18
CA THR A 78 -5.42 13.22 -20.26
C THR A 78 -4.15 12.69 -19.63
N VAL A 79 -3.70 11.54 -20.12
CA VAL A 79 -2.45 10.87 -19.73
C VAL A 79 -1.71 10.44 -20.99
N THR A 80 -0.41 10.19 -20.91
CA THR A 80 0.32 9.57 -22.02
C THR A 80 0.07 8.07 -22.02
N ALA A 81 -0.11 7.44 -23.18
CA ALA A 81 -0.31 5.99 -23.24
C ALA A 81 0.85 5.22 -22.57
N SER A 82 2.06 5.76 -22.66
CA SER A 82 3.26 5.21 -22.04
C SER A 82 3.31 5.36 -20.51
N SER A 83 2.34 6.01 -19.85
CA SER A 83 2.28 6.06 -18.38
C SER A 83 1.34 5.00 -17.79
N LEU A 84 0.68 4.21 -18.63
CA LEU A 84 -0.19 3.12 -18.23
C LEU A 84 0.56 1.80 -18.42
N HIS A 85 1.06 1.25 -17.31
CA HIS A 85 1.95 0.09 -17.28
C HIS A 85 1.30 -1.17 -16.69
N ASP A 86 0.15 -1.03 -16.03
CA ASP A 86 -0.53 -2.09 -15.31
C ASP A 86 -2.01 -2.13 -15.67
N ASP A 87 -2.33 -2.98 -16.63
CA ASP A 87 -3.69 -3.20 -17.15
C ASP A 87 -4.76 -3.47 -16.07
N GLU A 88 -4.36 -3.98 -14.91
CA GLU A 88 -5.24 -4.27 -13.77
C GLU A 88 -5.25 -3.15 -12.70
N ALA A 89 -4.33 -2.18 -12.78
CA ALA A 89 -4.34 -1.03 -11.88
C ALA A 89 -5.60 -0.19 -12.10
N LEU A 90 -6.17 0.30 -11.01
CA LEU A 90 -7.36 1.14 -11.05
C LEU A 90 -6.97 2.60 -11.26
N MET A 91 -7.46 3.19 -12.34
CA MET A 91 -7.50 4.62 -12.53
C MET A 91 -8.72 5.23 -11.84
N VAL A 92 -8.47 6.11 -10.88
CA VAL A 92 -9.47 6.87 -10.13
C VAL A 92 -9.39 8.34 -10.56
N CYS A 93 -10.32 8.76 -11.40
CA CYS A 93 -10.39 10.11 -11.95
C CYS A 93 -11.45 10.94 -11.23
N VAL A 94 -11.05 12.08 -10.66
CA VAL A 94 -11.91 12.91 -9.81
C VAL A 94 -11.91 14.38 -10.23
N LEU A 95 -13.04 15.04 -10.05
CA LEU A 95 -13.09 16.50 -9.90
C LEU A 95 -12.89 16.84 -8.42
N ILE A 96 -12.13 17.88 -8.12
CA ILE A 96 -12.08 18.51 -6.80
C ILE A 96 -12.98 19.74 -6.86
N GLU A 97 -14.02 19.74 -6.03
CA GLU A 97 -14.93 20.85 -5.84
C GLU A 97 -14.63 21.47 -4.48
N GLU A 98 -14.06 22.68 -4.46
CA GLU A 98 -13.70 23.38 -3.23
C GLU A 98 -12.86 22.47 -2.29
N GLU A 99 -13.44 22.04 -1.17
CA GLU A 99 -12.79 21.23 -0.14
C GLU A 99 -13.14 19.74 -0.23
N ARG A 100 -13.84 19.27 -1.27
CA ARG A 100 -14.31 17.87 -1.38
C ARG A 100 -14.04 17.27 -2.76
N LEU A 101 -14.10 15.94 -2.85
CA LEU A 101 -14.26 15.29 -4.15
C LEU A 101 -15.65 15.62 -4.70
N GLY A 102 -15.72 15.87 -6.00
CA GLY A 102 -16.98 16.03 -6.73
C GLY A 102 -17.86 14.80 -6.58
N GLN A 103 -19.15 14.95 -6.92
CA GLN A 103 -20.16 13.93 -6.66
C GLN A 103 -19.88 12.60 -7.35
N MET A 104 -19.32 12.63 -8.56
CA MET A 104 -19.06 11.45 -9.38
C MET A 104 -17.56 11.23 -9.53
N VAL A 105 -17.16 9.96 -9.45
CA VAL A 105 -15.78 9.49 -9.60
C VAL A 105 -15.75 8.45 -10.71
N LEU A 106 -14.84 8.61 -11.67
CA LEU A 106 -14.58 7.59 -12.67
C LEU A 106 -13.58 6.57 -12.11
N VAL A 107 -13.96 5.29 -12.05
CA VAL A 107 -13.10 4.19 -11.61
C VAL A 107 -13.09 3.09 -12.66
N ALA A 108 -11.99 2.95 -13.37
CA ALA A 108 -11.78 1.95 -14.42
C ALA A 108 -10.37 1.35 -14.30
N THR A 109 -10.13 0.16 -14.84
CA THR A 109 -8.75 -0.34 -14.95
C THR A 109 -7.98 0.43 -16.03
N GLU A 110 -6.65 0.41 -16.01
CA GLU A 110 -5.85 1.03 -17.08
C GLU A 110 -6.18 0.43 -18.45
N ALA A 111 -6.44 -0.87 -18.54
CA ALA A 111 -6.88 -1.51 -19.78
C ALA A 111 -8.21 -0.93 -20.29
N GLN A 112 -9.19 -0.78 -19.40
CA GLN A 112 -10.49 -0.18 -19.74
C GLN A 112 -10.35 1.31 -20.09
N PHE A 113 -9.45 2.02 -19.42
CA PHE A 113 -9.15 3.41 -19.75
C PHE A 113 -8.55 3.51 -21.15
N ARG A 114 -7.57 2.67 -21.46
CA ARG A 114 -6.92 2.61 -22.77
C ARG A 114 -7.90 2.22 -23.88
N GLU A 115 -8.82 1.31 -23.62
CA GLU A 115 -9.83 0.89 -24.61
C GLU A 115 -10.83 2.02 -24.94
N LEU A 116 -11.22 2.83 -23.95
CA LEU A 116 -12.34 3.77 -24.07
C LEU A 116 -11.93 5.23 -24.23
N ALA A 117 -10.66 5.56 -23.98
CA ALA A 117 -10.15 6.91 -24.16
C ALA A 117 -10.23 7.35 -25.62
N ALA A 118 -10.31 8.67 -25.83
CA ALA A 118 -9.95 9.23 -27.13
C ALA A 118 -8.42 9.15 -27.26
N HIS A 119 -7.96 8.61 -28.39
CA HIS A 119 -6.54 8.52 -28.72
C HIS A 119 -6.17 9.70 -29.59
N ASP A 120 -5.12 10.41 -29.19
CA ASP A 120 -4.56 11.51 -29.97
C ASP A 120 -3.03 11.36 -30.03
N VAL A 121 -2.42 11.76 -31.13
CA VAL A 121 -0.96 11.68 -31.30
C VAL A 121 -0.40 13.08 -31.52
N VAL A 122 0.39 13.55 -30.56
CA VAL A 122 1.03 14.86 -30.59
C VAL A 122 2.53 14.68 -30.47
N ASP A 123 3.29 15.21 -31.44
CA ASP A 123 4.75 15.09 -31.50
C ASP A 123 5.28 13.64 -31.35
N GLY A 124 4.55 12.68 -31.96
CA GLY A 124 4.90 11.26 -31.92
C GLY A 124 4.62 10.56 -30.59
N ARG A 125 3.96 11.23 -29.64
CA ARG A 125 3.52 10.66 -28.37
C ARG A 125 2.01 10.46 -28.40
N GLU A 126 1.56 9.30 -27.97
CA GLU A 126 0.14 8.98 -27.84
C GLU A 126 -0.39 9.47 -26.48
N TYR A 127 -1.51 10.19 -26.55
CA TYR A 127 -2.26 10.71 -25.42
C TYR A 127 -3.64 10.07 -25.39
N LEU A 128 -4.05 9.66 -24.19
CA LEU A 128 -5.32 9.03 -23.91
C LEU A 128 -6.17 10.00 -23.09
N THR A 129 -7.31 10.41 -23.62
CA THR A 129 -8.21 11.36 -22.97
C THR A 129 -9.56 10.73 -22.61
N ALA A 130 -9.89 10.75 -21.33
CA ALA A 130 -11.23 10.48 -20.82
C ALA A 130 -11.98 11.80 -20.60
N ALA A 131 -13.09 11.96 -21.31
CA ALA A 131 -14.05 13.04 -21.14
C ALA A 131 -15.37 12.46 -20.60
N PHE A 132 -15.77 12.87 -19.40
CA PHE A 132 -16.99 12.35 -18.77
C PHE A 132 -17.78 13.43 -18.06
N GLU A 133 -19.10 13.21 -18.02
CA GLU A 133 -20.07 14.08 -17.37
C GLU A 133 -20.28 13.64 -15.92
N LEU A 134 -20.63 14.59 -15.05
CA LEU A 134 -20.75 14.40 -13.60
C LEU A 134 -22.18 14.10 -13.14
N HIS A 135 -23.00 13.43 -13.95
CA HIS A 135 -24.35 13.04 -13.54
C HIS A 135 -24.65 11.56 -13.79
N ALA A 136 -25.43 10.97 -12.89
CA ALA A 136 -25.90 9.60 -13.02
C ALA A 136 -26.77 9.41 -14.28
N GLY A 137 -26.70 8.23 -14.89
CA GLY A 137 -27.53 7.88 -16.06
C GLY A 137 -27.16 8.58 -17.37
N GLY A 138 -25.99 9.22 -17.44
CA GLY A 138 -25.46 9.76 -18.70
C GLY A 138 -25.24 8.65 -19.76
N THR A 139 -25.22 9.04 -21.03
CA THR A 139 -25.04 8.11 -22.17
C THR A 139 -23.57 7.95 -22.60
N SER A 140 -22.63 8.52 -21.84
CA SER A 140 -21.20 8.41 -22.10
C SER A 140 -20.71 6.96 -22.01
N ARG A 141 -19.70 6.60 -22.82
CA ARG A 141 -18.99 5.31 -22.72
C ARG A 141 -18.40 5.04 -21.33
N TRP A 142 -18.20 6.09 -20.54
CA TRP A 142 -17.72 6.01 -19.17
C TRP A 142 -18.81 5.73 -18.14
N ALA A 143 -20.10 5.79 -18.50
CA ALA A 143 -21.22 5.76 -17.55
C ALA A 143 -21.20 4.54 -16.61
N ARG A 144 -20.81 3.36 -17.10
CA ARG A 144 -20.71 2.12 -16.29
C ARG A 144 -19.54 2.11 -15.29
N PHE A 145 -18.61 3.04 -15.42
CA PHE A 145 -17.44 3.20 -14.55
C PHE A 145 -17.54 4.43 -13.64
N LEU A 146 -18.58 5.26 -13.82
CA LEU A 146 -18.89 6.35 -12.93
C LEU A 146 -19.60 5.81 -11.69
N VAL A 147 -19.08 6.17 -10.52
CA VAL A 147 -19.70 5.89 -9.23
C VAL A 147 -19.91 7.18 -8.46
N GLU A 148 -20.94 7.20 -7.65
CA GLU A 148 -21.08 8.25 -6.64
C GLU A 148 -19.92 8.15 -5.65
N ARG A 149 -19.39 9.32 -5.25
CA ARG A 149 -18.29 9.42 -4.29
C ARG A 149 -18.53 8.54 -3.07
N GLU A 150 -19.75 8.58 -2.51
CA GLU A 150 -20.15 7.84 -1.30
C GLU A 150 -20.10 6.31 -1.43
N ARG A 151 -19.92 5.80 -2.64
CA ARG A 151 -19.85 4.37 -2.97
C ARG A 151 -18.49 3.98 -3.57
N LEU A 152 -17.50 4.86 -3.47
CA LEU A 152 -16.16 4.64 -4.03
C LEU A 152 -15.53 3.32 -3.53
N ALA A 153 -15.65 3.00 -2.24
CA ALA A 153 -15.09 1.77 -1.66
C ALA A 153 -15.71 0.48 -2.23
N GLU A 154 -16.92 0.54 -2.78
CA GLU A 154 -17.55 -0.62 -3.43
C GLU A 154 -16.79 -1.06 -4.69
N ARG A 155 -16.13 -0.11 -5.38
CA ARG A 155 -15.25 -0.42 -6.53
C ARG A 155 -13.99 -1.18 -6.15
N PHE A 156 -13.65 -1.15 -4.88
CA PHE A 156 -12.57 -1.93 -4.29
C PHE A 156 -13.07 -3.21 -3.62
N GLY A 157 -14.34 -3.60 -3.83
CA GLY A 157 -14.93 -4.81 -3.26
C GLY A 157 -15.30 -4.71 -1.79
N SER A 158 -15.33 -3.50 -1.22
CA SER A 158 -15.86 -3.26 0.13
C SER A 158 -17.37 -3.08 0.07
N ALA A 159 -18.15 -3.99 0.64
CA ALA A 159 -19.60 -3.80 0.73
C ALA A 159 -19.94 -2.63 1.66
N ALA A 160 -20.78 -1.70 1.19
CA ALA A 160 -21.41 -0.73 2.06
C ALA A 160 -22.32 -1.46 3.06
N GLY A 161 -22.09 -1.30 4.37
CA GLY A 161 -23.11 -1.68 5.36
C GLY A 161 -22.68 -2.41 6.63
N LEU A 162 -21.39 -2.64 6.88
CA LEU A 162 -20.97 -3.07 8.22
C LEU A 162 -20.18 -1.94 8.87
N PHE A 163 -20.90 -0.95 9.38
CA PHE A 163 -20.35 -0.05 10.38
C PHE A 163 -19.88 -0.94 11.55
N PRO A 164 -18.58 -0.99 11.86
CA PRO A 164 -18.17 -1.63 13.09
C PRO A 164 -18.88 -0.91 14.23
N VAL A 165 -19.45 -1.68 15.16
CA VAL A 165 -19.89 -1.13 16.46
C VAL A 165 -18.68 -0.36 17.01
N ARG A 166 -18.89 0.91 17.41
CA ARG A 166 -17.87 1.73 18.08
C ARG A 166 -17.21 0.89 19.18
N ALA A 167 -16.05 0.31 18.88
CA ALA A 167 -15.15 -0.14 19.93
C ALA A 167 -14.72 1.14 20.65
N ALA A 168 -14.71 1.12 21.99
CA ALA A 168 -14.15 2.21 22.76
C ALA A 168 -12.75 2.49 22.18
N ALA A 169 -12.55 3.71 21.69
CA ALA A 169 -11.29 4.15 21.15
C ALA A 169 -10.29 4.23 22.30
N ASN A 170 -9.70 3.09 22.65
CA ASN A 170 -8.42 3.09 23.32
C ASN A 170 -7.42 3.52 22.25
N VAL A 171 -7.30 4.83 22.07
CA VAL A 171 -6.15 5.45 21.42
C VAL A 171 -4.98 5.14 22.35
N LEU A 172 -4.46 3.92 22.24
CA LEU A 172 -3.20 3.57 22.85
C LEU A 172 -2.17 4.47 22.15
N ALA A 173 -1.61 5.39 22.92
CA ALA A 173 -0.38 6.05 22.53
C ALA A 173 0.66 4.95 22.32
N LEU A 174 0.82 4.51 21.08
CA LEU A 174 1.87 3.59 20.67
C LEU A 174 3.17 4.38 20.69
N ASP A 175 3.87 4.37 21.81
CA ASP A 175 5.31 4.55 21.79
C ASP A 175 5.88 3.35 20.99
N ARG A 176 6.01 3.55 19.67
CA ARG A 176 6.73 2.65 18.79
C ARG A 176 8.20 2.82 19.16
N GLY A 177 8.61 2.12 20.22
CA GLY A 177 9.94 2.27 20.79
C GLY A 177 11.00 2.32 19.69
N ARG A 178 12.00 3.18 19.86
CA ARG A 178 13.05 3.50 18.88
C ARG A 178 13.60 2.28 18.11
N GLU A 179 13.73 1.12 18.75
CA GLU A 179 14.22 -0.13 18.14
C GLU A 179 13.30 -0.70 17.05
N GLY A 180 11.98 -0.62 17.24
CA GLY A 180 11.00 -1.04 16.22
C GLY A 180 11.11 -0.19 14.97
N PHE A 181 11.12 1.14 15.14
CA PHE A 181 11.30 2.08 14.04
C PHE A 181 12.63 1.87 13.29
N LEU A 182 13.73 1.64 14.01
CA LEU A 182 15.02 1.32 13.37
C LEU A 182 14.93 0.05 12.51
N GLY A 183 14.25 -1.00 13.00
CA GLY A 183 14.08 -2.25 12.26
C GLY A 183 13.27 -2.06 10.99
N GLU A 184 12.15 -1.33 11.06
CA GLU A 184 11.35 -0.98 9.88
C GLU A 184 12.19 -0.22 8.83
N MET A 185 13.04 0.72 9.27
CA MET A 185 13.90 1.47 8.34
C MET A 185 14.96 0.57 7.71
N GLU A 186 15.56 -0.35 8.46
CA GLU A 186 16.56 -1.27 7.92
C GLU A 186 15.95 -2.24 6.91
N VAL A 187 14.75 -2.77 7.18
CA VAL A 187 14.02 -3.60 6.20
C VAL A 187 13.77 -2.80 4.92
N VAL A 188 13.21 -1.59 5.03
CA VAL A 188 13.00 -0.74 3.85
C VAL A 188 14.31 -0.50 3.10
N ARG A 189 15.39 -0.18 3.80
CA ARG A 189 16.70 0.07 3.19
C ARG A 189 17.22 -1.15 2.42
N ARG A 190 17.11 -2.35 2.99
CA ARG A 190 17.52 -3.61 2.35
C ARG A 190 16.68 -3.96 1.13
N LEU A 191 15.36 -3.77 1.21
CA LEU A 191 14.49 -4.02 0.07
C LEU A 191 14.73 -3.00 -1.06
N ALA A 192 15.01 -1.75 -0.72
CA ALA A 192 15.27 -0.67 -1.69
C ALA A 192 16.58 -0.85 -2.48
N GLU A 193 17.47 -1.76 -2.05
CA GLU A 193 18.66 -2.15 -2.81
C GLU A 193 18.32 -2.99 -4.05
N VAL A 194 17.08 -3.52 -4.15
CA VAL A 194 16.60 -4.28 -5.31
C VAL A 194 15.73 -3.39 -6.19
N GLU A 195 16.21 -3.11 -7.40
CA GLU A 195 15.56 -2.18 -8.34
C GLU A 195 14.16 -2.64 -8.79
N ALA A 196 13.95 -3.96 -8.86
CA ALA A 196 12.68 -4.55 -9.27
C ALA A 196 11.57 -4.42 -8.21
N LEU A 197 11.87 -3.95 -6.99
CA LEU A 197 10.89 -3.80 -5.92
C LEU A 197 10.43 -2.34 -5.78
N ASN A 198 9.12 -2.14 -5.92
CA ASN A 198 8.45 -0.92 -5.47
C ASN A 198 7.94 -1.11 -4.04
N LEU A 199 8.23 -0.16 -3.15
CA LEU A 199 7.96 -0.27 -1.72
C LEU A 199 6.89 0.72 -1.28
N PHE A 200 6.03 0.28 -0.37
CA PHE A 200 4.94 1.09 0.14
C PHE A 200 4.83 0.98 1.65
N ARG A 201 4.24 2.00 2.28
CA ARG A 201 3.91 2.01 3.70
C ARG A 201 2.43 2.25 3.96
N PRO A 202 1.87 1.63 5.00
CA PRO A 202 0.47 1.78 5.33
C PRO A 202 0.16 3.22 5.77
N PHE A 203 -0.99 3.72 5.34
CA PHE A 203 -1.53 5.01 5.71
C PHE A 203 -3.07 4.94 5.79
N PRO A 204 -3.69 5.10 6.96
CA PRO A 204 -3.07 5.07 8.29
C PRO A 204 -2.53 3.66 8.63
N ASP A 205 -1.58 3.61 9.55
CA ASP A 205 -1.03 2.35 10.04
C ASP A 205 -2.01 1.65 11.00
N LEU A 206 -2.87 0.83 10.40
CA LEU A 206 -3.99 0.16 11.06
C LEU A 206 -3.99 -1.36 10.85
N GLU A 207 -2.99 -1.94 10.18
CA GLU A 207 -2.95 -3.37 9.85
C GLU A 207 -1.62 -4.05 10.20
N THR A 208 -1.51 -5.35 9.92
CA THR A 208 -0.33 -6.18 10.21
C THR A 208 0.86 -5.84 9.32
N VAL A 209 0.63 -5.43 8.07
CA VAL A 209 1.71 -5.19 7.12
C VAL A 209 2.24 -3.77 7.32
N GLU A 210 3.51 -3.67 7.76
CA GLU A 210 4.21 -2.40 8.00
C GLU A 210 5.02 -1.95 6.77
N VAL A 211 5.44 -2.91 5.93
CA VAL A 211 6.12 -2.65 4.65
C VAL A 211 5.52 -3.56 3.59
N LEU A 212 5.05 -2.99 2.48
CA LEU A 212 4.56 -3.74 1.33
C LEU A 212 5.58 -3.65 0.20
N ALA A 213 5.97 -4.79 -0.37
CA ALA A 213 6.77 -4.86 -1.59
C ALA A 213 5.89 -5.29 -2.76
N ARG A 214 6.04 -4.62 -3.90
CA ARG A 214 5.51 -5.04 -5.20
C ARG A 214 6.66 -5.27 -6.14
N GLU A 215 6.73 -6.44 -6.78
CA GLU A 215 7.70 -6.63 -7.85
C GLU A 215 7.12 -6.02 -9.15
N VAL A 216 7.95 -5.28 -9.90
CA VAL A 216 7.50 -4.39 -10.98
C VAL A 216 6.90 -5.16 -12.16
N ASP A 217 7.53 -6.27 -12.58
CA ASP A 217 7.19 -6.99 -13.81
C ASP A 217 6.07 -8.03 -13.61
N THR A 218 6.18 -8.82 -12.55
CA THR A 218 5.20 -9.81 -12.07
C THR A 218 3.96 -9.14 -11.49
N ARG A 219 4.11 -7.92 -10.96
CA ARG A 219 3.06 -7.18 -10.24
C ARG A 219 2.58 -7.88 -8.96
N GLY A 220 3.30 -8.91 -8.51
CA GLY A 220 3.01 -9.62 -7.27
C GLY A 220 3.28 -8.74 -6.05
N PHE A 221 2.56 -9.01 -4.97
CA PHE A 221 2.66 -8.26 -3.71
C PHE A 221 3.08 -9.18 -2.56
N LEU A 222 3.93 -8.65 -1.68
CA LEU A 222 4.36 -9.32 -0.46
C LEU A 222 4.40 -8.33 0.70
N GLY A 223 3.59 -8.58 1.72
CA GLY A 223 3.54 -7.78 2.93
C GLY A 223 4.50 -8.28 4.00
N LEU A 224 5.17 -7.36 4.69
CA LEU A 224 6.04 -7.64 5.83
C LEU A 224 5.52 -6.97 7.09
N GLN A 225 5.32 -7.77 8.13
CA GLN A 225 5.25 -7.32 9.52
C GLN A 225 6.67 -7.32 10.09
N VAL A 226 7.17 -6.19 10.55
CA VAL A 226 8.53 -6.07 11.09
C VAL A 226 8.50 -6.16 12.62
N LYS A 227 9.47 -6.89 13.18
CA LYS A 227 9.72 -6.93 14.62
C LYS A 227 11.22 -6.86 14.88
N THR A 228 11.61 -6.05 15.85
CA THR A 228 13.00 -5.94 16.31
C THR A 228 13.10 -6.48 17.73
N ALA A 229 14.05 -7.37 17.96
CA ALA A 229 14.42 -7.85 19.29
C ALA A 229 15.81 -7.30 19.65
N GLY A 230 15.87 -6.42 20.63
CA GLY A 230 17.12 -5.87 21.14
C GLY A 230 17.77 -6.82 22.13
N TRP A 231 19.04 -7.17 21.96
CA TRP A 231 19.75 -8.06 22.87
C TRP A 231 20.98 -7.37 23.47
N ASP A 232 21.28 -7.73 24.71
CA ASP A 232 22.48 -7.34 25.46
C ASP A 232 22.83 -8.44 26.47
N ARG A 233 23.89 -8.26 27.28
CA ARG A 233 24.32 -9.27 28.26
C ARG A 233 23.28 -9.55 29.36
N GLU A 234 22.38 -8.62 29.62
CA GLU A 234 21.33 -8.72 30.64
C GLU A 234 20.03 -9.29 30.04
N HIS A 235 19.84 -9.14 28.73
CA HIS A 235 18.66 -9.55 27.97
C HIS A 235 19.05 -10.47 26.80
N LEU A 236 19.48 -11.69 27.11
CA LEU A 236 19.83 -12.72 26.10
C LEU A 236 18.60 -13.50 25.60
N GLU A 237 17.50 -13.45 26.35
CA GLU A 237 16.22 -14.07 25.98
C GLU A 237 15.25 -12.95 25.67
N GLU A 238 14.83 -12.88 24.41
CA GLU A 238 13.91 -11.84 23.97
C GLU A 238 12.64 -12.46 23.39
N ARG A 239 11.57 -11.68 23.43
CA ARG A 239 10.25 -12.08 22.95
C ARG A 239 9.73 -11.01 22.02
N ILE A 240 9.21 -11.44 20.88
CA ILE A 240 8.42 -10.53 20.04
C ILE A 240 6.94 -10.79 20.27
N TYR A 241 6.19 -9.70 20.30
CA TYR A 241 4.77 -9.71 20.58
C TYR A 241 4.02 -9.21 19.35
N MET A 242 2.96 -9.93 18.99
CA MET A 242 2.00 -9.52 17.98
C MET A 242 0.61 -9.61 18.57
N ARG A 243 -0.23 -8.61 18.32
CA ARG A 243 -1.56 -8.62 18.91
C ARG A 243 -2.45 -9.58 18.14
N ARG A 244 -3.10 -10.51 18.85
CA ARG A 244 -3.99 -11.52 18.26
C ARG A 244 -5.18 -10.91 17.53
N SER A 245 -5.67 -9.77 18.02
CA SER A 245 -6.84 -9.11 17.44
C SER A 245 -6.58 -8.56 16.03
N SER A 246 -5.35 -8.10 15.76
CA SER A 246 -4.95 -7.49 14.49
C SER A 246 -4.15 -8.43 13.57
N PHE A 247 -3.51 -9.46 14.12
CA PHE A 247 -2.77 -10.43 13.30
C PHE A 247 -3.70 -11.23 12.39
N ARG A 248 -3.44 -11.17 11.09
CA ARG A 248 -4.17 -11.90 10.04
C ARG A 248 -3.16 -12.61 9.14
N PRO A 249 -2.95 -13.94 9.33
CA PRO A 249 -2.12 -14.72 8.44
C PRO A 249 -2.66 -14.69 7.01
N PHE A 250 -1.75 -14.59 6.05
CA PHE A 250 -2.07 -14.68 4.62
C PHE A 250 -0.86 -15.22 3.84
N PRO A 251 -1.05 -15.97 2.73
CA PRO A 251 0.06 -16.54 1.96
C PRO A 251 1.09 -15.53 1.43
N THR A 252 0.67 -14.28 1.23
CA THR A 252 1.53 -13.18 0.78
C THR A 252 2.06 -12.30 1.92
N THR A 253 1.87 -12.70 3.18
CA THR A 253 2.30 -11.94 4.36
C THR A 253 3.36 -12.71 5.12
N TYR A 254 4.46 -12.04 5.45
CA TYR A 254 5.59 -12.60 6.19
C TYR A 254 5.89 -11.75 7.43
N VAL A 255 6.47 -12.38 8.45
CA VAL A 255 7.01 -11.72 9.63
C VAL A 255 8.54 -11.67 9.50
N CYS A 256 9.09 -10.46 9.46
CA CYS A 256 10.53 -10.23 9.44
C CYS A 256 11.02 -9.86 10.84
N VAL A 257 11.90 -10.67 11.41
CA VAL A 257 12.44 -10.46 12.76
C VAL A 257 13.92 -10.13 12.70
N LEU A 258 14.29 -8.96 13.22
CA LEU A 258 15.68 -8.48 13.27
C LEU A 258 16.22 -8.51 14.70
N GLY A 259 17.47 -8.91 14.85
CA GLY A 259 18.22 -8.75 16.09
C GLY A 259 18.95 -7.40 16.13
N TRP A 260 18.80 -6.64 17.21
CA TRP A 260 19.51 -5.38 17.44
C TRP A 260 20.49 -5.52 18.60
N ASP A 261 21.80 -5.40 18.31
CA ASP A 261 22.84 -5.39 19.35
C ASP A 261 22.82 -4.00 20.02
N ARG A 262 22.28 -3.91 21.24
CA ARG A 262 22.15 -2.65 21.97
C ARG A 262 23.50 -2.05 22.36
N VAL A 263 24.53 -2.89 22.52
CA VAL A 263 25.87 -2.47 22.93
C VAL A 263 26.65 -1.95 21.72
N ALA A 264 26.63 -2.69 20.61
CA ALA A 264 27.32 -2.30 19.39
C ALA A 264 26.54 -1.28 18.55
N GLY A 265 25.24 -1.10 18.82
CA GLY A 265 24.38 -0.16 18.10
C GLY A 265 24.19 -0.53 16.63
N ARG A 266 24.02 -1.82 16.33
CA ARG A 266 23.88 -2.33 14.96
C ARG A 266 22.97 -3.56 14.91
N PHE A 267 22.42 -3.82 13.73
CA PHE A 267 21.71 -5.07 13.47
C PHE A 267 22.67 -6.26 13.39
N GLY A 268 22.15 -7.44 13.72
CA GLY A 268 22.80 -8.71 13.43
C GLY A 268 22.92 -8.96 11.91
N TYR A 269 23.75 -9.94 11.55
CA TYR A 269 23.96 -10.33 10.15
C TYR A 269 22.78 -11.12 9.56
N GLU A 270 21.94 -11.68 10.41
CA GLU A 270 20.83 -12.55 10.03
C GLU A 270 19.51 -11.96 10.52
N CYS A 271 18.44 -12.29 9.79
CA CYS A 271 17.07 -12.07 10.22
C CYS A 271 16.27 -13.36 10.03
N LEU A 272 15.09 -13.41 10.65
CA LEU A 272 14.09 -14.44 10.34
C LEU A 272 13.10 -13.86 9.33
N LEU A 273 12.78 -14.62 8.29
CA LEU A 273 11.73 -14.31 7.34
C LEU A 273 10.72 -15.46 7.35
N ILE A 274 9.66 -15.30 8.14
CA ILE A 274 8.72 -16.38 8.48
C ILE A 274 7.40 -16.15 7.73
N PRO A 275 6.89 -17.11 6.94
CA PRO A 275 5.52 -17.03 6.42
C PRO A 275 4.53 -16.81 7.56
N SER A 276 3.60 -15.86 7.43
CA SER A 276 2.67 -15.54 8.52
C SER A 276 1.75 -16.70 8.90
N GLU A 277 1.50 -17.64 7.98
CA GLU A 277 0.74 -18.87 8.24
C GLU A 277 1.46 -19.82 9.21
N ASP A 278 2.80 -19.86 9.16
CA ASP A 278 3.61 -20.69 10.04
C ASP A 278 3.65 -20.14 11.48
N MET A 279 3.37 -18.85 11.67
CA MET A 279 3.40 -18.20 12.98
C MET A 279 2.47 -18.88 13.99
N VAL A 280 1.34 -19.44 13.56
CA VAL A 280 0.38 -20.13 14.43
C VAL A 280 1.01 -21.38 15.08
N GLY A 281 1.92 -22.06 14.38
CA GLY A 281 2.63 -23.24 14.88
C GLY A 281 3.95 -22.95 15.60
N LEU A 282 4.39 -21.69 15.58
CA LEU A 282 5.65 -21.23 16.15
C LEU A 282 5.47 -20.38 17.41
N ALA A 283 4.46 -19.50 17.43
CA ALA A 283 4.19 -18.59 18.54
C ALA A 283 3.26 -19.21 19.59
N ARG A 284 3.48 -18.84 20.85
CA ARG A 284 2.57 -19.14 21.97
C ARG A 284 1.48 -18.09 22.05
N ALA A 285 0.22 -18.51 22.20
CA ALA A 285 -0.86 -17.58 22.50
C ALA A 285 -0.88 -17.27 24.01
N GLU A 286 -0.78 -15.98 24.35
CA GLU A 286 -0.82 -15.45 25.72
C GLU A 286 -1.85 -14.32 25.80
N GLU A 287 -3.03 -14.60 26.34
CA GLU A 287 -4.14 -13.64 26.42
C GLU A 287 -4.43 -12.98 25.05
N GLU A 288 -4.13 -11.68 24.89
CA GLU A 288 -4.30 -10.90 23.67
C GLU A 288 -3.09 -10.91 22.72
N TRP A 289 -2.02 -11.62 23.05
CA TRP A 289 -0.74 -11.63 22.33
C TRP A 289 -0.40 -13.00 21.73
N LEU A 290 0.24 -12.98 20.56
CA LEU A 290 1.06 -14.05 20.03
C LEU A 290 2.51 -13.72 20.37
N VAL A 291 3.17 -14.65 21.05
CA VAL A 291 4.52 -14.48 21.58
C VAL A 291 5.43 -15.46 20.89
N LEU A 292 6.41 -14.94 20.15
CA LEU A 292 7.49 -15.76 19.61
C LEU A 292 8.73 -15.57 20.49
N GLU A 293 9.22 -16.68 21.04
CA GLU A 293 10.40 -16.71 21.90
C GLU A 293 11.67 -16.84 21.05
N LEU A 294 12.63 -15.96 21.29
CA LEU A 294 13.93 -15.91 20.63
C LEU A 294 15.00 -16.23 21.66
N GLN A 295 15.21 -17.53 21.92
CA GLN A 295 16.20 -18.01 22.89
C GLN A 295 17.32 -18.79 22.16
N PRO A 296 18.48 -18.19 21.90
CA PRO A 296 19.58 -18.86 21.21
C PRO A 296 19.95 -20.23 21.83
N GLY A 297 20.00 -21.29 21.02
CA GLY A 297 20.40 -22.64 21.45
C GLY A 297 19.29 -23.52 22.04
N SER A 298 18.08 -22.98 22.26
CA SER A 298 16.94 -23.78 22.70
C SER A 298 16.40 -24.69 21.58
N ALA A 299 15.66 -25.75 21.93
CA ALA A 299 14.99 -26.60 20.92
C ALA A 299 13.96 -25.81 20.09
N HIS A 300 13.32 -24.79 20.68
CA HIS A 300 12.40 -23.89 19.99
C HIS A 300 13.13 -23.01 18.97
N HIS A 301 14.32 -22.53 19.29
CA HIS A 301 15.14 -21.75 18.35
C HIS A 301 15.61 -22.58 17.15
N ARG A 302 15.91 -23.87 17.35
CA ARG A 302 16.26 -24.78 16.23
C ARG A 302 15.16 -24.92 15.18
N ARG A 303 13.88 -24.73 15.56
CA ARG A 303 12.76 -24.71 14.61
C ARG A 303 12.72 -23.43 13.78
N LEU A 304 13.34 -22.35 14.25
CA LEU A 304 13.39 -21.07 13.54
C LEU A 304 14.54 -20.99 12.54
N ASP A 305 15.55 -21.87 12.67
CA ASP A 305 16.72 -21.88 11.79
C ASP A 305 16.37 -22.11 10.31
N VAL A 306 15.22 -22.74 10.01
CA VAL A 306 14.73 -22.91 8.62
C VAL A 306 14.26 -21.60 7.96
N TYR A 307 13.97 -20.57 8.76
CA TYR A 307 13.52 -19.25 8.29
C TYR A 307 14.64 -18.21 8.34
N ARG A 308 15.85 -18.62 8.75
CA ARG A 308 17.00 -17.74 8.92
C ARG A 308 17.62 -17.44 7.57
N ILE A 309 17.79 -16.15 7.29
CA ILE A 309 18.47 -15.66 6.09
C ILE A 309 19.48 -14.58 6.47
N GLU A 310 20.45 -14.33 5.60
CA GLU A 310 21.32 -13.16 5.77
C GLU A 310 20.50 -11.89 5.54
N LEU A 311 20.61 -10.92 6.46
CA LEU A 311 19.91 -9.64 6.36
C LEU A 311 20.31 -8.87 5.09
N SER A 312 21.57 -9.00 4.65
CA SER A 312 22.04 -8.46 3.37
C SER A 312 21.35 -9.05 2.15
N SER A 313 20.78 -10.26 2.27
CA SER A 313 20.08 -10.95 1.19
C SER A 313 18.55 -10.78 1.24
N LEU A 314 18.03 -9.98 2.17
CA LEU A 314 16.59 -9.83 2.41
C LEU A 314 15.85 -9.37 1.15
N GLY A 315 16.40 -8.38 0.43
CA GLY A 315 15.83 -7.89 -0.83
C GLY A 315 15.68 -8.99 -1.87
N GLN A 316 16.76 -9.72 -2.18
CA GLN A 316 16.72 -10.80 -3.17
C GLN A 316 15.81 -11.95 -2.72
N SER A 317 15.74 -12.22 -1.41
CA SER A 317 14.85 -13.26 -0.87
C SER A 317 13.38 -12.90 -1.09
N VAL A 318 12.99 -11.65 -0.86
CA VAL A 318 11.62 -11.17 -1.13
C VAL A 318 11.30 -11.20 -2.62
N GLU A 319 12.22 -10.75 -3.47
CA GLU A 319 12.08 -10.82 -4.93
C GLU A 319 11.89 -12.27 -5.40
N ALA A 320 12.68 -13.22 -4.89
CA ALA A 320 12.56 -14.64 -5.23
C ALA A 320 11.23 -15.24 -4.78
N LEU A 321 10.74 -14.88 -3.59
CA LEU A 321 9.41 -15.31 -3.11
C LEU A 321 8.29 -14.80 -4.01
N LEU A 322 8.37 -13.54 -4.45
CA LEU A 322 7.41 -12.94 -5.39
C LEU A 322 7.45 -13.65 -6.77
N ALA A 323 8.64 -13.97 -7.26
CA ALA A 323 8.79 -14.71 -8.52
C ALA A 323 8.19 -16.13 -8.45
N ALA A 324 8.21 -16.77 -7.28
CA ALA A 324 7.68 -18.10 -7.04
C ALA A 324 6.14 -18.16 -6.89
N GLN A 325 5.46 -17.02 -6.79
CA GLN A 325 3.99 -16.95 -6.76
C GLN A 325 3.32 -17.10 -8.14
N ARG A 326 4.11 -17.25 -9.21
CA ARG A 326 3.66 -17.54 -10.58
C ARG A 326 3.24 -18.99 -10.75
#